data_AF-A0A838KEG5-F1
#
_entry.id   AF-A0A838KEG5-F1
#
_cell.length_a   1.000
_cell.length_b   1.000
_cell.length_c   1.000
_cell.angle_alpha   90.00
_cell.angle_beta   90.00
_cell.angle_gamma   90.00
#
_symmetry.space_group_name_H-M   'P 1'
#
loop_
_entity.id
_entity.type
_entity.pdbx_description
1 polymer ?
#
loop_
_entity_poly.entity_id
_entity_poly.type
_entity_poly.pdbx_seq_one_letter_code
_entity_poly.pdbx_strand_id
1 'polypeptide(L)'
;MTTNTHVEVRRGAYHDSVTLMQVSREVAAVDGVSAAQVAMGTELNIDVLRGMDFDVPANTGPNDLVVALRVDSDEARDAALARLEEALAPSGGG
;
A
#
# COMPACT_ATOMS: atom_id res chain seq x y z
N MET A 1 8.90 -20.81 0.98
CA MET A 1 8.99 -19.34 1.06
C MET A 1 7.99 -18.90 2.10
N THR A 2 8.44 -18.24 3.16
CA THR A 2 7.55 -17.71 4.20
C THR A 2 7.04 -16.38 3.67
N THR A 3 5.75 -16.28 3.41
CA THR A 3 5.16 -15.05 2.92
C THR A 3 4.78 -14.17 4.12
N ASN A 4 5.42 -13.01 4.23
CA ASN A 4 5.18 -12.03 5.29
C ASN A 4 4.19 -10.96 4.83
N THR A 5 3.32 -10.56 5.75
CA THR A 5 2.32 -9.51 5.51
C THR A 5 2.74 -8.24 6.24
N HIS A 6 2.68 -7.10 5.56
CA HIS A 6 2.95 -5.78 6.12
C HIS A 6 1.75 -4.87 5.86
N VAL A 7 1.25 -4.23 6.92
CA VAL A 7 0.18 -3.24 6.83
C VAL A 7 0.63 -1.99 7.59
N GLU A 8 0.66 -0.85 6.89
CA GLU A 8 0.99 0.46 7.46
C GLU A 8 -0.18 1.42 7.19
N VAL A 9 -0.52 2.24 8.19
CA VAL A 9 -1.55 3.27 8.09
C VAL A 9 -0.92 4.64 8.28
N ARG A 10 -0.97 5.48 7.25
CA ARG A 10 -0.45 6.86 7.26
C ARG A 10 -1.58 7.84 7.42
N ARG A 11 -1.53 8.62 8.50
CA ARG A 11 -2.57 9.57 8.88
C ARG A 11 -2.47 10.85 8.06
N GLY A 12 -3.61 11.34 7.55
CA GLY A 12 -3.72 12.67 6.95
C GLY A 12 -3.07 12.85 5.57
N ALA A 13 -2.75 11.74 4.89
CA ALA A 13 -2.30 11.77 3.49
C ALA A 13 -3.51 11.52 2.58
N TYR A 14 -3.85 12.49 1.73
CA TYR A 14 -4.92 12.34 0.73
C TYR A 14 -4.32 12.26 -0.66
N HIS A 15 -4.68 11.22 -1.40
CA HIS A 15 -4.33 11.02 -2.79
C HIS A 15 -5.58 10.60 -3.57
N ASP A 16 -5.67 10.99 -4.84
CA ASP A 16 -6.75 10.51 -5.69
C ASP A 16 -6.58 9.02 -6.04
N SER A 17 -7.70 8.37 -6.37
CA SER A 17 -7.71 6.93 -6.62
C SER A 17 -6.89 6.53 -7.85
N VAL A 18 -6.71 7.40 -8.84
CA VAL A 18 -5.93 7.07 -10.04
C VAL A 18 -4.45 7.00 -9.70
N THR A 19 -3.94 7.98 -8.95
CA THR A 19 -2.57 7.94 -8.40
C THR A 19 -2.36 6.69 -7.55
N LEU A 20 -3.29 6.38 -6.64
CA LEU A 20 -3.16 5.20 -5.78
C LEU A 20 -3.20 3.86 -6.55
N MET A 21 -3.99 3.78 -7.62
CA MET A 21 -3.98 2.62 -8.51
C MET A 21 -2.66 2.46 -9.27
N GLN A 22 -2.03 3.55 -9.71
CA GLN A 22 -0.72 3.53 -10.36
C GLN A 22 0.37 3.10 -9.38
N VAL A 23 0.41 3.74 -8.21
CA VAL A 23 1.32 3.42 -7.11
C VAL A 23 1.20 1.94 -6.72
N SER A 24 -0.03 1.42 -6.55
CA SER A 24 -0.25 0.00 -6.22
C SER A 24 0.36 -0.95 -7.25
N ARG A 25 0.26 -0.62 -8.55
CA ARG A 25 0.85 -1.42 -9.64
C ARG A 25 2.37 -1.36 -9.65
N GLU A 26 2.92 -0.17 -9.41
CA GLU A 26 4.38 0.03 -9.36
C GLU A 26 5.00 -0.73 -8.18
N VAL A 27 4.36 -0.71 -7.02
CA VAL A 27 4.79 -1.47 -5.84
C VAL A 27 4.60 -2.97 -6.04
N ALA A 28 3.51 -3.41 -6.68
CA ALA A 28 3.28 -4.82 -7.01
C ALA A 28 4.30 -5.38 -8.03
N ALA A 29 4.99 -4.52 -8.79
CA ALA A 29 6.00 -4.92 -9.75
C ALA A 29 7.40 -5.11 -9.14
N VAL A 30 7.58 -4.83 -7.85
CA VAL A 30 8.84 -5.07 -7.14
C VAL A 30 9.05 -6.56 -6.93
N ASP A 31 10.25 -7.05 -7.25
CA ASP A 31 10.62 -8.44 -7.06
C ASP A 31 10.42 -8.87 -5.59
N GLY A 32 9.80 -10.03 -5.40
CA GLY A 32 9.45 -10.56 -4.07
C GLY A 32 8.12 -10.06 -3.51
N VAL A 33 7.42 -9.14 -4.20
CA VAL A 33 6.06 -8.74 -3.86
C VAL A 33 5.05 -9.65 -4.57
N SER A 34 4.19 -10.30 -3.78
CA SER A 34 3.11 -11.17 -4.27
C SER A 34 1.74 -10.51 -4.28
N ALA A 35 1.55 -9.48 -3.47
CA ALA A 35 0.38 -8.60 -3.50
C ALA A 35 0.74 -7.22 -2.94
N ALA A 36 0.25 -6.16 -3.56
CA ALA A 36 0.33 -4.80 -3.04
C ALA A 36 -0.98 -4.06 -3.29
N GLN A 37 -1.46 -3.35 -2.28
CA GLN A 37 -2.61 -2.46 -2.37
C GLN A 37 -2.32 -1.20 -1.57
N VAL A 38 -2.40 -0.07 -2.24
CA VAL A 38 -2.30 1.27 -1.65
C VAL A 38 -3.63 1.96 -1.87
N ALA A 39 -4.33 2.32 -0.80
CA ALA A 39 -5.69 2.82 -0.87
C ALA A 39 -6.02 3.77 0.28
N MET A 40 -6.95 4.70 0.05
CA MET A 40 -7.57 5.43 1.15
C MET A 40 -8.40 4.47 2.01
N GLY A 41 -8.41 4.66 3.33
CA GLY A 41 -9.09 3.83 4.34
C GLY A 41 -10.61 3.98 4.37
N THR A 42 -11.25 4.07 3.20
CA THR A 42 -12.71 4.01 3.09
C THR A 42 -13.21 2.61 3.46
N GLU A 43 -14.44 2.49 3.92
CA GLU A 43 -15.04 1.19 4.27
C GLU A 43 -14.93 0.18 3.13
N LEU A 44 -15.23 0.60 1.89
CA LEU A 44 -15.10 -0.22 0.69
C LEU A 44 -13.67 -0.76 0.51
N ASN A 45 -12.65 0.09 0.63
CA ASN A 45 -11.26 -0.32 0.42
C ASN A 45 -10.77 -1.22 1.56
N ILE A 46 -11.21 -0.96 2.80
CA ILE A 46 -10.90 -1.81 3.96
C ILE A 46 -11.49 -3.21 3.76
N ASP A 47 -12.73 -3.31 3.26
CA ASP A 47 -13.36 -4.61 2.99
C ASP A 47 -12.64 -5.38 1.87
N VAL A 48 -12.17 -4.69 0.83
CA VAL A 48 -11.32 -5.29 -0.21
C VAL A 48 -10.02 -5.83 0.40
N LEU A 49 -9.33 -5.04 1.23
CA LEU A 49 -8.09 -5.45 1.89
C LEU A 49 -8.29 -6.67 2.79
N ARG A 50 -9.38 -6.71 3.56
CA ARG A 50 -9.74 -7.86 4.39
C ARG A 50 -10.05 -9.10 3.55
N GLY A 51 -10.73 -8.92 2.41
CA GLY A 51 -10.97 -10.00 1.43
C GLY A 51 -9.70 -10.55 0.80
N MET A 52 -8.58 -9.82 0.88
CA MET A 52 -7.24 -10.26 0.49
C MET A 52 -6.43 -10.82 1.68
N ASP A 53 -7.05 -11.08 2.83
CA ASP A 53 -6.43 -11.53 4.08
C ASP A 53 -5.42 -10.56 4.70
N PHE A 54 -5.59 -9.24 4.49
CA PHE A 54 -4.83 -8.23 5.23
C PHE A 54 -5.54 -7.83 6.54
N ASP A 55 -4.77 -7.71 7.62
CA ASP A 55 -5.26 -7.20 8.89
C ASP A 55 -5.12 -5.67 8.95
N VAL A 56 -6.21 -4.97 8.69
CA VAL A 56 -6.26 -3.50 8.70
C VAL A 56 -6.68 -3.01 10.09
N PRO A 57 -5.92 -2.10 10.73
CA PRO A 57 -6.26 -1.57 12.05
C PRO A 57 -7.68 -1.00 12.13
N ALA A 58 -8.43 -1.32 13.18
CA ALA A 58 -9.83 -0.95 13.34
C ALA A 58 -10.09 0.58 13.42
N ASN A 59 -9.06 1.38 13.73
CA ASN A 59 -9.12 2.83 13.80
C ASN A 59 -8.71 3.52 12.48
N THR A 60 -8.64 2.77 11.38
CA THR A 60 -8.39 3.29 10.04
C THR A 60 -9.66 3.91 9.49
N GLY A 61 -9.58 5.14 9.01
CA GLY A 61 -10.69 5.89 8.45
C GLY A 61 -10.42 6.42 7.04
N PRO A 62 -11.41 7.08 6.43
CA PRO A 62 -11.37 7.48 5.02
C PRO A 62 -10.28 8.50 4.67
N ASN A 63 -9.68 9.16 5.67
CA ASN A 63 -8.58 10.12 5.50
C ASN A 63 -7.19 9.50 5.74
N ASP A 64 -7.12 8.19 5.98
CA ASP A 64 -5.87 7.50 6.17
C ASP A 64 -5.47 6.77 4.90
N LEU A 65 -4.19 6.78 4.58
CA LEU A 65 -3.64 5.94 3.53
C LEU A 65 -3.26 4.60 4.13
N VAL A 66 -3.73 3.51 3.52
CA VAL A 66 -3.37 2.14 3.90
C VAL A 66 -2.43 1.58 2.85
N VAL A 67 -1.29 1.06 3.33
CA VAL A 67 -0.29 0.36 2.52
C VAL A 67 -0.30 -1.09 2.97
N ALA A 68 -0.72 -2.00 2.10
CA ALA A 68 -0.80 -3.42 2.40
C ALA A 68 0.06 -4.20 1.41
N LEU A 69 1.07 -4.91 1.93
CA LEU A 69 2.08 -5.63 1.15
C LEU A 69 2.16 -7.09 1.61
N ARG A 70 2.28 -7.99 0.65
CA ARG A 70 2.58 -9.40 0.89
C ARG A 70 3.86 -9.75 0.17
N VAL A 71 4.91 -10.06 0.93
CA VAL A 71 6.28 -10.19 0.43
C VAL A 71 6.93 -11.49 0.87
N ASP A 72 7.97 -11.92 0.16
CA ASP A 72 8.72 -13.15 0.50
C ASP A 72 9.91 -12.95 1.46
N SER A 73 10.27 -11.68 1.73
CA SER A 73 11.47 -11.28 2.47
C SER A 73 11.33 -9.86 3.05
N ASP A 74 12.14 -9.55 4.06
CA ASP A 74 12.21 -8.18 4.61
C ASP A 74 12.87 -7.23 3.61
N GLU A 75 13.81 -7.71 2.80
CA GLU A 75 14.43 -6.94 1.71
C GLU A 75 13.39 -6.53 0.65
N ALA A 76 12.49 -7.44 0.26
CA ALA A 76 11.40 -7.13 -0.65
C ALA A 76 10.40 -6.13 -0.04
N ARG A 77 10.12 -6.21 1.26
CA ARG A 77 9.31 -5.21 1.97
C ARG A 77 9.95 -3.83 1.85
N ASP A 78 11.23 -3.72 2.19
CA ASP A 78 11.93 -2.45 2.24
C ASP A 78 12.08 -1.83 0.84
N ALA A 79 12.31 -2.66 -0.19
CA ALA A 79 12.30 -2.24 -1.59
C ALA A 79 10.90 -1.74 -2.04
N ALA A 80 9.84 -2.44 -1.65
CA ALA A 80 8.46 -2.05 -1.95
C ALA A 80 8.09 -0.70 -1.29
N LEU A 81 8.49 -0.50 -0.04
CA LEU A 81 8.30 0.76 0.68
C LEU A 81 9.11 1.90 0.07
N ALA A 82 10.36 1.66 -0.34
CA ALA A 82 11.14 2.66 -1.06
C ALA A 82 10.47 3.07 -2.38
N ARG A 83 9.97 2.08 -3.15
CA ARG A 83 9.27 2.35 -4.41
C ARG A 83 7.96 3.11 -4.22
N LEU A 84 7.26 2.84 -3.12
CA LEU A 84 6.08 3.59 -2.69
C LEU A 84 6.41 5.06 -2.43
N GLU A 85 7.48 5.35 -1.68
CA GLU A 85 7.89 6.74 -1.43
C GLU A 85 8.22 7.48 -2.73
N GLU A 86 8.93 6.83 -3.65
CA GLU A 86 9.24 7.40 -4.97
C GLU A 86 7.97 7.70 -5.78
N ALA A 87 6.98 6.79 -5.74
CA ALA A 87 5.72 6.94 -6.48
C ALA A 87 4.79 8.02 -5.90
N LEU A 88 4.83 8.21 -4.58
CA LEU A 88 4.02 9.21 -3.87
C LEU A 88 4.72 10.57 -3.75
N ALA A 89 6.02 10.63 -4.01
CA ALA A 89 6.75 11.89 -4.05
C ALA A 89 6.04 12.85 -5.02
N PRO A 90 5.86 14.12 -4.64
CA PRO A 90 5.25 15.10 -5.53
C PRO A 90 6.07 15.10 -6.82
N SER A 91 5.44 14.72 -7.93
CA SER A 91 6.02 14.90 -9.25
C SER A 91 6.33 16.39 -9.37
N GLY A 92 7.61 16.75 -9.25
CA GLY A 92 8.07 18.12 -9.28
C GLY A 92 7.45 18.79 -10.49
N GLY A 93 6.59 19.78 -10.24
CA GLY A 93 5.94 20.54 -11.28
C GLY A 93 7.00 21.14 -12.20
N GLY A 94 6.91 20.78 -13.48
CA GLY A 94 7.31 21.68 -14.56
C GLY A 94 6.22 22.71 -14.79
#